data_AF-A0A089XKT6-F1
#
_entry.id   AF-A0A089XKT6-F1
#
_cell.length_a   1.000
_cell.length_b   1.000
_cell.length_c   1.000
_cell.angle_alpha   90.00
_cell.angle_beta   90.00
_cell.angle_gamma   90.00
#
_symmetry.space_group_name_H-M   'P 1'
#
loop_
_entity.id
_entity.type
_entity.pdbx_description
1 polymer ?
#
loop_
_entity_poly.entity_id
_entity_poly.type
_entity_poly.pdbx_seq_one_letter_code
_entity_poly.pdbx_strand_id
1 'polypeptide(L)'
;MSPFHLTRTLPEDATDAALRADVLHGLTATPKTLPPKWFYDAHGSELFERITELPEYYPTRAEREILIARAAEIAAATGARTLVELGSGSSDKTRHLLDAFTGLRVYVPVDVSESALTQAGRALVAERPGLAVHALIADFTARLELPETPGPRLLAFLGGTIGNLLPDERAEFLSSARALLSPGDALLLGTDLVKDEEVLVRAYDDAAGVTAAFNRNVLSVVNRELGADFDPGAFAHVALWDPGHEWIEMRLRSRHAQTVKIPAVGLAVEFAAGEELRTEVSAKFRKEGIRAELAAAGLELAHWWTDGGERFALSLSVVR
;
A
#
# COMPACT_ATOMS: atom_id res chain seq x y z
N MET A 1 20.60 25.02 -0.48
CA MET A 1 20.18 23.84 -1.26
C MET A 1 18.67 23.76 -1.20
N SER A 2 18.00 23.31 -2.27
CA SER A 2 16.53 23.19 -2.27
C SER A 2 16.08 22.28 -1.13
N PRO A 3 15.09 22.69 -0.30
CA PRO A 3 14.54 21.84 0.76
C PRO A 3 13.71 20.68 0.21
N PHE A 4 13.35 20.69 -1.08
CA PHE A 4 12.69 19.59 -1.77
C PHE A 4 13.60 19.02 -2.88
N HIS A 5 13.78 17.71 -2.87
CA HIS A 5 14.46 16.92 -3.89
C HIS A 5 13.56 15.77 -4.34
N LEU A 6 13.61 15.43 -5.63
CA LEU A 6 12.86 14.32 -6.22
C LEU A 6 13.85 13.46 -7.02
N THR A 7 13.96 12.18 -6.67
CA THR A 7 14.74 11.20 -7.43
C THR A 7 13.80 10.17 -8.03
N ARG A 8 13.97 9.88 -9.32
CA ARG A 8 13.34 8.74 -9.96
C ARG A 8 14.33 7.58 -10.00
N THR A 9 13.95 6.42 -9.46
CA THR A 9 14.75 5.18 -9.55
C THR A 9 14.17 4.19 -10.56
N LEU A 10 13.00 4.48 -11.12
CA LEU A 10 12.37 3.74 -12.20
C LEU A 10 12.69 4.37 -13.57
N PRO A 11 13.02 3.58 -14.61
CA PRO A 11 13.01 4.06 -15.99
C PRO A 11 11.66 4.68 -16.38
N GLU A 12 11.65 5.65 -17.31
CA GLU A 12 10.40 6.33 -17.72
C GLU A 12 9.38 5.37 -18.35
N ASP A 13 9.84 4.30 -18.98
CA ASP A 13 9.06 3.25 -19.64
C ASP A 13 8.81 2.01 -18.75
N ALA A 14 9.39 1.96 -17.55
CA ALA A 14 9.29 0.80 -16.66
C ALA A 14 7.84 0.49 -16.29
N THR A 15 7.00 1.52 -16.15
CA THR A 15 5.58 1.37 -15.83
C THR A 15 4.81 0.68 -16.95
N ASP A 16 5.02 1.06 -18.21
CA ASP A 16 4.37 0.42 -19.36
C ASP A 16 4.84 -1.03 -19.55
N ALA A 17 6.16 -1.26 -19.46
CA ALA A 17 6.73 -2.60 -19.56
C ALA A 17 6.22 -3.54 -18.44
N ALA A 18 6.16 -3.05 -17.21
CA ALA A 18 5.63 -3.81 -16.07
C ALA A 18 4.13 -4.10 -16.25
N LEU A 19 3.34 -3.11 -16.69
CA LEU A 19 1.90 -3.30 -16.92
C LEU A 19 1.65 -4.37 -17.98
N ARG A 20 2.39 -4.35 -19.09
CA ARG A 20 2.30 -5.37 -20.14
C ARG A 20 2.61 -6.77 -19.61
N ALA A 21 3.69 -6.91 -18.84
CA ALA A 21 4.10 -8.17 -18.26
C ALA A 21 3.05 -8.71 -17.28
N ASP A 22 2.57 -7.86 -16.38
CA ASP A 22 1.56 -8.20 -15.37
C ASP A 22 0.22 -8.59 -16.00
N VAL A 23 -0.24 -7.83 -17.01
CA VAL A 23 -1.49 -8.13 -17.73
C VAL A 23 -1.38 -9.44 -18.51
N LEU A 24 -0.26 -9.65 -19.21
CA LEU A 24 -0.05 -10.89 -19.96
C LEU A 24 -0.01 -12.10 -19.03
N HIS A 25 0.78 -12.02 -17.95
CA HIS A 25 0.90 -13.12 -17.00
C HIS A 25 -0.42 -13.39 -16.27
N GLY A 26 -1.03 -12.34 -15.70
CA GLY A 26 -2.22 -12.46 -14.86
C GLY A 26 -3.46 -12.90 -15.63
N LEU A 27 -3.68 -12.42 -16.85
CA LEU A 27 -4.88 -12.77 -17.62
C LEU A 27 -4.77 -14.10 -18.37
N THR A 28 -3.58 -14.68 -18.48
CA THR A 28 -3.37 -16.03 -19.03
C THR A 28 -3.27 -17.12 -17.95
N ALA A 29 -3.19 -16.74 -16.68
CA ALA A 29 -3.19 -17.65 -15.55
C ALA A 29 -4.57 -18.26 -15.27
N THR A 30 -4.60 -19.32 -14.44
CA THR A 30 -5.83 -19.92 -13.90
C THR A 30 -5.63 -20.17 -12.41
N PRO A 31 -6.32 -19.41 -11.51
CA PRO A 31 -7.27 -18.33 -11.81
C PRO A 31 -6.60 -17.10 -12.43
N LYS A 32 -7.39 -16.27 -13.12
CA LYS A 32 -6.93 -14.99 -13.67
C LYS A 32 -6.69 -13.98 -12.55
N THR A 33 -5.64 -13.16 -12.67
CA THR A 33 -5.30 -12.11 -11.70
C THR A 33 -4.89 -10.79 -12.34
N LEU A 34 -4.99 -9.69 -11.61
CA LEU A 34 -4.32 -8.42 -11.90
C LEU A 34 -3.71 -7.86 -10.61
N PRO A 35 -2.45 -7.38 -10.60
CA PRO A 35 -1.85 -6.80 -9.40
C PRO A 35 -2.53 -5.50 -8.94
N PRO A 36 -2.70 -5.30 -7.62
CA PRO A 36 -3.42 -4.14 -7.07
C PRO A 36 -2.66 -2.81 -7.25
N LYS A 37 -1.36 -2.83 -7.53
CA LYS A 37 -0.60 -1.60 -7.83
C LYS A 37 -1.17 -0.82 -9.02
N TRP A 38 -1.88 -1.49 -9.93
CA TRP A 38 -2.52 -0.88 -11.08
C TRP A 38 -3.87 -0.19 -10.78
N PHE A 39 -4.34 -0.24 -9.53
CA PHE A 39 -5.48 0.59 -9.14
C PHE A 39 -5.12 2.08 -9.08
N TYR A 40 -3.87 2.41 -8.77
CA TYR A 40 -3.47 3.75 -8.32
C TYR A 40 -3.02 4.67 -9.45
N ASP A 41 -3.79 4.74 -10.55
CA ASP A 41 -3.72 5.91 -11.43
C ASP A 41 -4.33 7.15 -10.74
N ALA A 42 -4.34 8.31 -11.41
CA ALA A 42 -4.87 9.53 -10.80
C ALA A 42 -6.32 9.36 -10.30
N HIS A 43 -7.18 8.74 -11.12
CA HIS A 43 -8.58 8.54 -10.77
C HIS A 43 -8.77 7.49 -9.67
N GLY A 44 -8.03 6.38 -9.73
CA GLY A 44 -8.09 5.36 -8.70
C GLY A 44 -7.55 5.85 -7.36
N SER A 45 -6.55 6.73 -7.37
CA SER A 45 -6.09 7.40 -6.14
C SER A 45 -7.19 8.29 -5.53
N GLU A 46 -7.92 9.06 -6.34
CA GLU A 46 -9.09 9.84 -5.87
C GLU A 46 -10.19 8.93 -5.30
N LEU A 47 -10.45 7.78 -5.93
CA LEU A 47 -11.39 6.79 -5.43
C LEU A 47 -10.92 6.19 -4.09
N PHE A 48 -9.63 5.91 -3.95
CA PHE A 48 -9.08 5.41 -2.69
C PHE A 48 -9.19 6.45 -1.56
N GLU A 49 -8.90 7.72 -1.82
CA GLU A 49 -9.11 8.80 -0.84
C GLU A 49 -10.57 8.83 -0.35
N ARG A 50 -11.53 8.70 -1.27
CA ARG A 50 -12.96 8.57 -0.92
C ARG A 50 -13.25 7.30 -0.11
N ILE A 51 -12.60 6.17 -0.42
CA ILE A 51 -12.73 4.93 0.37
C ILE A 51 -12.33 5.19 1.82
N THR A 52 -11.25 5.95 2.06
CA THR A 52 -10.78 6.20 3.43
C THR A 52 -11.77 6.96 4.32
N GLU A 53 -12.73 7.67 3.71
CA GLU A 53 -13.78 8.44 4.38
C GLU A 53 -15.06 7.63 4.63
N LEU A 54 -15.22 6.46 3.98
CA LEU A 54 -16.43 5.65 4.08
C LEU A 54 -16.68 5.15 5.51
N PRO A 55 -17.94 5.13 5.98
CA PRO A 55 -18.26 4.66 7.32
C PRO A 55 -17.89 3.18 7.54
N GLU A 56 -17.96 2.35 6.50
CA GLU A 56 -17.58 0.94 6.54
C GLU A 56 -16.05 0.73 6.59
N TYR A 57 -15.27 1.59 5.91
CA TYR A 57 -13.81 1.46 5.84
C TYR A 57 -13.12 2.04 7.08
N TYR A 58 -13.06 1.24 8.14
CA TYR A 58 -12.40 1.62 9.40
C TYR A 58 -10.87 1.75 9.37
N PRO A 59 -10.07 1.06 8.52
CA PRO A 59 -8.61 0.98 8.69
C PRO A 59 -7.91 2.32 8.84
N THR A 60 -8.20 3.29 7.98
CA THR A 60 -7.57 4.63 8.03
C THR A 60 -7.86 5.35 9.35
N ARG A 61 -9.10 5.26 9.85
CA ARG A 61 -9.49 5.91 11.12
C ARG A 61 -8.88 5.21 12.33
N ALA A 62 -8.87 3.88 12.33
CA ALA A 62 -8.27 3.08 13.39
C ALA A 62 -6.76 3.33 13.48
N GLU A 63 -6.03 3.30 12.36
CA GLU A 63 -4.60 3.60 12.36
C GLU A 63 -4.31 5.05 12.81
N ARG A 64 -5.11 6.02 12.34
CA ARG A 64 -4.99 7.43 12.75
C ARG A 64 -5.20 7.62 14.26
N GLU A 65 -6.14 6.90 14.87
CA GLU A 65 -6.34 6.91 16.33
C GLU A 65 -5.06 6.50 17.07
N ILE A 66 -4.40 5.43 16.61
CA ILE A 66 -3.14 4.96 17.20
C ILE A 66 -2.04 6.00 17.01
N LEU A 67 -1.88 6.55 15.81
CA LEU A 67 -0.86 7.55 15.53
C LEU A 67 -1.02 8.78 16.41
N ILE A 68 -2.24 9.30 16.55
CA ILE A 68 -2.52 10.45 17.43
C ILE A 68 -2.15 10.13 18.89
N ALA A 69 -2.48 8.93 19.36
CA ALA A 69 -2.21 8.53 20.75
C ALA A 69 -0.74 8.19 21.01
N ARG A 70 0.01 7.72 20.00
CA ARG A 70 1.31 7.05 20.17
C ARG A 70 2.48 7.71 19.46
N ALA A 71 2.26 8.73 18.62
CA ALA A 71 3.35 9.37 17.87
C ALA A 71 4.47 9.89 18.79
N ALA A 72 4.15 10.48 19.94
CA ALA A 72 5.14 10.93 20.93
C ALA A 72 5.95 9.77 21.53
N GLU A 73 5.31 8.63 21.79
CA GLU A 73 5.95 7.42 22.32
C GLU A 73 6.87 6.80 21.25
N ILE A 74 6.42 6.72 20.01
CA ILE A 74 7.21 6.28 18.84
C ILE A 74 8.43 7.19 18.65
N ALA A 75 8.24 8.50 18.75
CA ALA A 75 9.32 9.47 18.60
C ALA A 75 10.37 9.34 19.70
N ALA A 76 9.93 9.19 20.95
CA ALA A 76 10.83 8.99 22.09
C ALA A 76 11.59 7.66 22.01
N ALA A 77 10.93 6.58 21.60
CA ALA A 77 11.53 5.25 21.51
C ALA A 77 12.60 5.16 20.41
N THR A 78 12.42 5.89 19.31
CA THR A 78 13.30 5.80 18.14
C THR A 78 14.35 6.90 18.06
N GLY A 79 14.03 8.11 18.55
CA GLY A 79 14.91 9.28 18.41
C GLY A 79 15.28 9.60 16.95
N ALA A 80 14.43 9.19 16.01
CA ALA A 80 14.75 9.21 14.58
C ALA A 80 15.00 10.64 14.09
N ARG A 81 16.04 10.78 13.27
CA ARG A 81 16.38 12.03 12.55
C ARG A 81 15.95 11.97 11.09
N THR A 82 15.61 10.79 10.61
CA THR A 82 15.05 10.55 9.27
C THR A 82 13.81 9.69 9.36
N LEU A 83 12.73 10.11 8.70
CA LEU A 83 11.52 9.30 8.49
C LEU A 83 11.47 8.91 7.02
N VAL A 84 11.47 7.61 6.74
CA VAL A 84 11.24 7.05 5.41
C VAL A 84 9.85 6.46 5.40
N GLU A 85 9.02 6.77 4.42
CA GLU A 85 7.66 6.24 4.33
C GLU A 85 7.44 5.54 2.99
N LEU A 86 7.10 4.25 3.03
CA LEU A 86 6.81 3.44 1.86
C LEU A 86 5.31 3.51 1.52
N GLY A 87 4.98 3.82 0.27
CA GLY A 87 3.59 4.01 -0.16
C GLY A 87 2.96 5.22 0.53
N SER A 88 3.63 6.38 0.46
CA SER A 88 3.29 7.55 1.26
C SER A 88 1.95 8.19 0.91
N GLY A 89 1.40 7.96 -0.29
CA GLY A 89 0.12 8.53 -0.72
C GLY A 89 0.06 10.05 -0.50
N SER A 90 -1.02 10.52 0.13
CA SER A 90 -1.22 11.93 0.53
C SER A 90 -0.41 12.37 1.76
N SER A 91 0.22 11.43 2.48
CA SER A 91 1.01 11.66 3.71
C SER A 91 0.23 12.32 4.88
N ASP A 92 -1.10 12.29 4.85
CA ASP A 92 -1.93 12.91 5.88
C ASP A 92 -1.75 12.28 7.26
N LYS A 93 -1.61 10.96 7.32
CA LYS A 93 -1.33 10.22 8.57
C LYS A 93 0.07 10.53 9.08
N THR A 94 1.02 10.71 8.18
CA THR A 94 2.44 10.94 8.46
C THR A 94 2.65 12.25 9.21
N ARG A 95 1.79 13.25 9.00
CA ARG A 95 1.84 14.53 9.73
C ARG A 95 1.86 14.34 11.25
N HIS A 96 1.12 13.36 11.79
CA HIS A 96 1.14 13.04 13.23
C HIS A 96 2.52 12.60 13.72
N LEU A 97 3.24 11.79 12.92
CA LEU A 97 4.61 11.41 13.23
C LEU A 97 5.53 12.63 13.10
N LEU A 98 5.47 13.34 11.97
CA LEU A 98 6.30 14.51 11.71
C LEU A 98 6.18 15.56 12.82
N ASP A 99 4.98 15.76 13.41
CA ASP A 99 4.74 16.67 14.54
C ASP A 99 5.36 16.20 15.85
N ALA A 100 5.40 14.89 16.09
CA ALA A 100 5.98 14.33 17.30
C ALA A 100 7.52 14.34 17.29
N PHE A 101 8.15 14.26 16.12
CA PHE A 101 9.61 14.25 16.00
C PHE A 101 10.21 15.67 15.98
N THR A 102 10.52 16.21 17.16
CA THR A 102 11.17 17.54 17.27
C THR A 102 12.60 17.58 16.71
N GLY A 103 13.25 16.42 16.55
CA GLY A 103 14.62 16.29 16.02
C GLY A 103 14.69 15.84 14.56
N LEU A 104 13.56 15.70 13.87
CA LEU A 104 13.52 15.23 12.50
C LEU A 104 14.20 16.22 11.55
N ARG A 105 15.07 15.72 10.68
CA ARG A 105 15.79 16.53 9.69
C ARG A 105 15.41 16.20 8.26
N VAL A 106 15.13 14.92 7.99
CA VAL A 106 14.84 14.44 6.64
C VAL A 106 13.56 13.60 6.64
N TYR A 107 12.69 13.86 5.66
CA TYR A 107 11.59 13.01 5.30
C TYR A 107 11.79 12.46 3.88
N VAL A 108 11.66 11.15 3.72
CA VAL A 108 11.85 10.43 2.46
C VAL A 108 10.55 9.70 2.12
N PRO A 109 9.58 10.38 1.46
CA PRO A 109 8.40 9.71 0.94
C PRO A 109 8.74 8.89 -0.30
N VAL A 110 8.25 7.65 -0.36
CA VAL A 110 8.45 6.71 -1.47
C VAL A 110 7.10 6.32 -2.03
N ASP A 111 6.91 6.55 -3.32
CA ASP A 111 5.66 6.22 -4.02
C ASP A 111 5.92 6.02 -5.52
N VAL A 112 4.99 5.38 -6.23
CA VAL A 112 5.02 5.28 -7.70
C VAL A 112 4.45 6.54 -8.36
N SER A 113 3.66 7.33 -7.64
CA SER A 113 3.00 8.54 -8.13
C SER A 113 3.86 9.79 -7.96
N GLU A 114 4.46 10.26 -9.05
CA GLU A 114 5.23 11.51 -9.08
C GLU A 114 4.39 12.73 -8.67
N SER A 115 3.13 12.79 -9.11
CA SER A 115 2.24 13.90 -8.80
C SER A 115 1.93 13.98 -7.30
N ALA A 116 1.63 12.84 -6.67
CA ALA A 116 1.39 12.75 -5.23
C ALA A 116 2.63 13.20 -4.44
N LEU A 117 3.80 12.65 -4.78
CA LEU A 117 5.08 13.00 -4.13
C LEU A 117 5.42 14.49 -4.27
N THR A 118 5.21 15.07 -5.46
CA THR A 118 5.49 16.48 -5.72
C THR A 118 4.55 17.39 -4.95
N GLN A 119 3.26 17.06 -4.90
CA GLN A 119 2.26 17.84 -4.18
C GLN A 119 2.52 17.79 -2.67
N ALA A 120 2.61 16.58 -2.10
CA ALA A 120 2.83 16.37 -0.67
C ALA A 120 4.17 16.96 -0.22
N GLY A 121 5.25 16.73 -0.97
CA GLY A 121 6.58 17.22 -0.62
C GLY A 121 6.68 18.74 -0.61
N ARG A 122 6.08 19.43 -1.59
CA ARG A 122 6.05 20.90 -1.61
C ARG A 122 5.21 21.48 -0.47
N ALA A 123 4.06 20.87 -0.17
CA ALA A 123 3.21 21.28 0.95
C ALA A 123 3.96 21.14 2.29
N LEU A 124 4.59 19.98 2.54
CA LEU A 124 5.33 19.71 3.77
C LEU A 124 6.51 20.66 3.98
N VAL A 125 7.27 20.97 2.92
CA VAL A 125 8.37 21.96 2.99
C VAL A 125 7.86 23.35 3.37
N ALA A 126 6.69 23.76 2.85
CA ALA A 126 6.08 25.04 3.19
C ALA A 126 5.54 25.07 4.63
N GLU A 127 4.95 23.96 5.08
CA GLU A 127 4.41 23.78 6.43
C GLU A 127 5.50 23.68 7.50
N ARG A 128 6.69 23.15 7.16
CA ARG A 128 7.78 22.84 8.12
C ARG A 128 9.13 23.42 7.70
N PRO A 129 9.37 24.72 7.98
CA PRO A 129 10.68 25.33 7.74
C PRO A 129 11.78 24.60 8.51
N GLY A 130 12.73 23.99 7.78
CA GLY A 130 13.84 23.23 8.34
C GLY A 130 13.79 21.71 8.11
N LEU A 131 12.64 21.18 7.65
CA LEU A 131 12.55 19.81 7.16
C LEU A 131 13.06 19.73 5.72
N ALA A 132 14.03 18.84 5.46
CA ALA A 132 14.40 18.46 4.10
C ALA A 132 13.50 17.30 3.64
N VAL A 133 12.93 17.42 2.45
CA VAL A 133 12.12 16.36 1.83
C VAL A 133 12.87 15.83 0.61
N HIS A 134 13.16 14.53 0.61
CA HIS A 134 13.74 13.83 -0.53
C HIS A 134 12.78 12.73 -0.99
N ALA A 135 11.91 13.06 -1.95
CA ALA A 135 10.96 12.12 -2.51
C ALA A 135 11.63 11.13 -3.47
N LEU A 136 11.23 9.85 -3.40
CA LEU A 136 11.68 8.78 -4.29
C LEU A 136 10.52 8.22 -5.09
N ILE A 137 10.59 8.35 -6.42
CA ILE A 137 9.68 7.64 -7.33
C ILE A 137 10.23 6.23 -7.51
N ALA A 138 9.63 5.26 -6.80
CA ALA A 138 10.10 3.89 -6.74
C ALA A 138 8.95 2.90 -6.49
N ASP A 139 9.12 1.67 -6.98
CA ASP A 139 8.29 0.52 -6.58
C ASP A 139 8.90 -0.11 -5.33
N PHE A 140 8.20 -0.05 -4.20
CA PHE A 140 8.69 -0.58 -2.93
C PHE A 140 8.70 -2.12 -2.86
N THR A 141 8.07 -2.81 -3.81
CA THR A 141 8.19 -4.28 -3.94
C THR A 141 9.45 -4.69 -4.68
N ALA A 142 10.14 -3.75 -5.34
CA ALA A 142 11.44 -3.96 -5.94
C ALA A 142 12.56 -3.53 -4.99
N ARG A 143 13.81 -3.79 -5.39
CA ARG A 143 15.00 -3.34 -4.64
C ARG A 143 15.02 -1.81 -4.57
N LEU A 144 14.87 -1.27 -3.37
CA LEU A 144 14.90 0.16 -3.08
C LEU A 144 16.30 0.61 -2.66
N GLU A 145 16.77 1.73 -3.21
CA GLU A 145 18.00 2.41 -2.77
C GLU A 145 17.63 3.75 -2.13
N LEU A 146 17.93 3.90 -0.85
CA LEU A 146 17.63 5.12 -0.09
C LEU A 146 18.78 6.13 -0.20
N PRO A 147 18.48 7.44 -0.22
CA PRO A 147 19.51 8.47 -0.18
C PRO A 147 20.29 8.44 1.15
N GLU A 148 21.52 8.95 1.11
CA GLU A 148 22.29 9.20 2.33
C GLU A 148 21.57 10.21 3.21
N THR A 149 21.31 9.82 4.45
CA THR A 149 20.48 10.55 5.40
C THR A 149 20.99 10.34 6.82
N PRO A 150 20.80 11.31 7.74
CA PRO A 150 21.22 11.13 9.12
C PRO A 150 20.35 10.06 9.80
N GLY A 151 20.96 8.97 10.27
CA GLY A 151 20.30 8.06 11.22
C GLY A 151 20.10 8.72 12.59
N PRO A 152 19.37 8.12 13.55
CA PRO A 152 18.57 6.91 13.37
C PRO A 152 17.42 7.14 12.39
N ARG A 153 17.07 6.10 11.63
CA ARG A 153 15.97 6.08 10.67
C ARG A 153 14.75 5.39 11.28
N LEU A 154 13.59 5.96 11.03
CA LEU A 154 12.32 5.26 11.14
C LEU A 154 11.83 4.96 9.73
N LEU A 155 11.74 3.69 9.36
CA LEU A 155 11.05 3.24 8.16
C LEU A 155 9.59 2.96 8.52
N ALA A 156 8.65 3.66 7.91
CA ALA A 156 7.22 3.50 8.13
C ALA A 156 6.58 2.83 6.92
N PHE A 157 5.77 1.81 7.17
CA PHE A 157 4.88 1.21 6.18
C PHE A 157 3.49 1.09 6.78
N LEU A 158 2.61 2.02 6.40
CA LEU A 158 1.34 2.28 7.06
C LEU A 158 0.16 1.81 6.20
N GLY A 159 -1.06 1.91 6.74
CA GLY A 159 -2.32 1.68 6.03
C GLY A 159 -2.73 0.22 5.92
N GLY A 160 -1.92 -0.72 6.42
CA GLY A 160 -2.17 -2.15 6.24
C GLY A 160 -1.78 -2.65 4.85
N THR A 161 -1.07 -1.85 4.06
CA THR A 161 -0.65 -2.17 2.68
C THR A 161 0.21 -3.42 2.60
N ILE A 162 0.92 -3.79 3.68
CA ILE A 162 1.63 -5.08 3.75
C ILE A 162 0.69 -6.29 3.57
N GLY A 163 -0.59 -6.14 3.90
CA GLY A 163 -1.61 -7.15 3.67
C GLY A 163 -1.88 -7.43 2.19
N ASN A 164 -1.46 -6.54 1.29
CA ASN A 164 -1.62 -6.73 -0.15
C ASN A 164 -0.59 -7.65 -0.78
N LEU A 165 0.40 -8.09 0.01
CA LEU A 165 1.45 -9.02 -0.39
C LEU A 165 1.08 -10.43 0.08
N LEU A 166 1.22 -11.41 -0.80
CA LEU A 166 1.14 -12.82 -0.46
C LEU A 166 2.28 -13.20 0.52
N PRO A 167 2.19 -14.32 1.26
CA PRO A 167 3.16 -14.65 2.30
C PRO A 167 4.62 -14.63 1.85
N ASP A 168 4.93 -15.17 0.67
CA ASP A 168 6.30 -15.19 0.13
C ASP A 168 6.76 -13.78 -0.25
N GLU A 169 5.92 -13.00 -0.93
CA GLU A 169 6.17 -11.60 -1.30
C GLU A 169 6.39 -10.73 -0.06
N ARG A 170 5.60 -10.97 1.00
CA ARG A 170 5.71 -10.26 2.27
C ARG A 170 7.01 -10.61 3.00
N ALA A 171 7.44 -11.86 2.97
CA ALA A 171 8.74 -12.27 3.53
C ALA A 171 9.91 -11.61 2.79
N GLU A 172 9.86 -11.56 1.46
CA GLU A 172 10.84 -10.86 0.63
C GLU A 172 10.86 -9.35 0.91
N PHE A 173 9.68 -8.74 1.04
CA PHE A 173 9.53 -7.33 1.42
C PHE A 173 10.14 -7.04 2.80
N LEU A 174 9.81 -7.83 3.82
CA LEU A 174 10.34 -7.64 5.17
C LEU A 174 11.86 -7.81 5.23
N SER A 175 12.39 -8.78 4.49
CA SER A 175 13.84 -8.97 4.31
C SER A 175 14.50 -7.75 3.65
N SER A 176 13.87 -7.22 2.60
CA SER A 176 14.34 -6.00 1.92
C SER A 176 14.27 -4.77 2.81
N ALA A 177 13.18 -4.61 3.57
CA ALA A 177 13.04 -3.55 4.56
C ALA A 177 14.12 -3.65 5.66
N ARG A 178 14.41 -4.85 6.17
CA ARG A 178 15.51 -5.08 7.12
C ARG A 178 16.86 -4.64 6.55
N ALA A 179 17.12 -4.87 5.26
CA ALA A 179 18.37 -4.50 4.61
C ALA A 179 18.59 -2.97 4.51
N LEU A 180 17.52 -2.17 4.60
CA LEU A 180 17.58 -0.70 4.61
C LEU A 180 17.94 -0.12 5.99
N LEU A 181 17.93 -0.94 7.03
CA LEU A 181 18.03 -0.53 8.44
C LEU A 181 19.37 -0.95 9.05
N SER A 182 20.01 0.00 9.73
CA SER A 182 21.21 -0.22 10.56
C SER A 182 20.86 -0.41 12.04
N PRO A 183 21.77 -0.92 12.88
CA PRO A 183 21.57 -0.93 14.33
C PRO A 183 21.21 0.46 14.86
N GLY A 184 20.10 0.56 15.59
CA GLY A 184 19.52 1.82 16.07
C GLY A 184 18.38 2.36 15.21
N ASP A 185 18.22 1.89 13.98
CA ASP A 185 17.05 2.20 13.14
C ASP A 185 15.87 1.29 13.51
N ALA A 186 14.66 1.71 13.13
CA ALA A 186 13.43 0.99 13.44
C ALA A 186 12.46 0.92 12.24
N LEU A 187 11.62 -0.12 12.24
CA LEU A 187 10.46 -0.30 11.35
C LEU A 187 9.17 -0.05 12.13
N LEU A 188 8.34 0.87 11.65
CA LEU A 188 6.96 1.06 12.08
C LEU A 188 6.02 0.47 11.03
N LEU A 189 5.29 -0.58 11.40
CA LEU A 189 4.46 -1.33 10.47
C LEU A 189 3.00 -1.34 10.93
N GLY A 190 2.12 -0.87 10.05
CA GLY A 190 0.66 -0.94 10.20
C GLY A 190 0.08 -2.23 9.67
N THR A 191 -0.70 -2.91 10.50
CA THR A 191 -1.32 -4.22 10.20
C THR A 191 -2.78 -4.22 10.63
N ASP A 192 -3.66 -4.52 9.69
CA ASP A 192 -5.08 -4.70 9.98
C ASP A 192 -5.32 -6.09 10.58
N LEU A 193 -6.06 -6.18 11.69
CA LEU A 193 -6.15 -7.41 12.47
C LEU A 193 -7.30 -8.32 12.03
N VAL A 194 -7.22 -9.62 12.33
CA VAL A 194 -8.37 -10.51 12.16
C VAL A 194 -9.49 -10.07 13.10
N LYS A 195 -10.73 -10.01 12.57
CA LYS A 195 -11.93 -9.59 13.31
C LYS A 195 -13.17 -10.20 12.65
N ASP A 196 -14.35 -9.75 13.10
CA ASP A 196 -15.64 -10.15 12.53
C ASP A 196 -15.68 -10.06 11.00
N GLU A 197 -16.14 -11.12 10.36
CA GLU A 197 -16.19 -11.26 8.91
C GLU A 197 -17.11 -10.22 8.25
N GLU A 198 -18.25 -9.92 8.85
CA GLU A 198 -19.19 -8.93 8.29
C GLU A 198 -18.59 -7.53 8.31
N VAL A 199 -17.82 -7.19 9.34
CA VAL A 199 -17.04 -5.94 9.38
C VAL A 199 -15.98 -5.91 8.29
N LEU A 200 -15.25 -7.02 8.10
CA LEU A 200 -14.22 -7.12 7.07
C LEU A 200 -14.80 -7.01 5.66
N VAL A 201 -15.83 -7.80 5.33
CA VAL A 201 -16.44 -7.79 3.99
C VAL A 201 -17.05 -6.42 3.68
N ARG A 202 -17.80 -5.81 4.61
CA ARG A 202 -18.40 -4.49 4.38
C ARG A 202 -17.37 -3.38 4.17
N ALA A 203 -16.19 -3.47 4.80
CA ALA A 203 -15.12 -2.51 4.55
C ALA A 203 -14.67 -2.52 3.08
N TYR A 204 -14.83 -3.64 2.37
CA TYR A 204 -14.43 -3.77 0.96
C TYR A 204 -15.63 -3.86 -0.01
N ASP A 205 -16.87 -3.79 0.49
CA ASP A 205 -18.10 -3.79 -0.30
C ASP A 205 -19.09 -2.76 0.28
N ASP A 206 -18.68 -1.49 0.23
CA ASP A 206 -19.44 -0.37 0.79
C ASP A 206 -20.76 -0.13 0.05
N ALA A 207 -21.77 0.33 0.79
CA ALA A 207 -23.10 0.55 0.23
C ALA A 207 -23.15 1.67 -0.82
N ALA A 208 -22.16 2.56 -0.82
CA ALA A 208 -22.06 3.65 -1.80
C ALA A 208 -21.45 3.19 -3.14
N GLY A 209 -20.92 1.95 -3.22
CA GLY A 209 -20.33 1.38 -4.42
C GLY A 209 -19.00 2.01 -4.82
N VAL A 210 -18.30 2.70 -3.92
CA VAL A 210 -17.04 3.38 -4.21
C VAL A 210 -15.92 2.35 -4.39
N THR A 211 -15.84 1.33 -3.53
CA THR A 211 -14.87 0.22 -3.65
C THR A 211 -15.11 -0.59 -4.91
N ALA A 212 -16.38 -0.77 -5.30
CA ALA A 212 -16.73 -1.41 -6.57
C ALA A 212 -16.29 -0.58 -7.79
N ALA A 213 -16.32 0.76 -7.71
CA ALA A 213 -15.78 1.63 -8.76
C ALA A 213 -14.24 1.58 -8.79
N PHE A 214 -13.60 1.61 -7.62
CA PHE A 214 -12.15 1.48 -7.47
C PHE A 214 -11.62 0.17 -8.05
N ASN A 215 -12.25 -0.96 -7.71
CA ASN A 215 -11.87 -2.26 -8.26
C ASN A 215 -11.97 -2.28 -9.81
N ARG A 216 -13.08 -1.78 -10.35
CA ARG A 216 -13.30 -1.74 -11.81
C ARG A 216 -12.38 -0.76 -12.54
N ASN A 217 -11.78 0.21 -11.83
CA ASN A 217 -10.85 1.17 -12.42
C ASN A 217 -9.66 0.48 -13.09
N VAL A 218 -9.17 -0.64 -12.54
CA VAL A 218 -8.04 -1.39 -13.13
C VAL A 218 -8.31 -1.81 -14.59
N LEU A 219 -9.56 -2.14 -14.93
CA LEU A 219 -9.94 -2.45 -16.31
C LEU A 219 -9.86 -1.22 -17.21
N SER A 220 -10.21 -0.05 -16.68
CA SER A 220 -10.12 1.22 -17.41
C SER A 220 -8.67 1.64 -17.62
N VAL A 221 -7.78 1.37 -16.65
CA VAL A 221 -6.32 1.53 -16.80
C VAL A 221 -5.81 0.64 -17.93
N VAL A 222 -6.13 -0.66 -17.91
CA VAL A 222 -5.70 -1.59 -18.98
C VAL A 222 -6.26 -1.18 -20.35
N ASN A 223 -7.51 -0.70 -20.43
CA ASN A 223 -8.08 -0.16 -21.67
C ASN A 223 -7.28 1.03 -22.21
N ARG A 224 -6.97 2.00 -21.34
CA ARG A 224 -6.29 3.23 -21.73
C ARG A 224 -4.84 2.99 -22.11
N GLU A 225 -4.10 2.26 -21.28
CA GLU A 225 -2.65 2.09 -21.44
C GLU A 225 -2.30 1.02 -22.48
N LEU A 226 -3.10 -0.05 -22.59
CA LEU A 226 -2.83 -1.20 -23.46
C LEU A 226 -3.79 -1.34 -24.65
N GLY A 227 -4.67 -0.35 -24.85
CA GLY A 227 -5.67 -0.35 -25.93
C GLY A 227 -6.68 -1.49 -25.81
N ALA A 228 -6.92 -1.99 -24.60
CA ALA A 228 -7.89 -3.05 -24.37
C ALA A 228 -9.35 -2.59 -24.56
N ASP A 229 -10.25 -3.55 -24.72
CA ASP A 229 -11.69 -3.32 -24.90
C ASP A 229 -12.55 -3.93 -23.78
N PHE A 230 -12.06 -3.95 -22.53
CA PHE A 230 -12.91 -4.31 -21.39
C PHE A 230 -14.13 -3.39 -21.33
N ASP A 231 -15.32 -3.95 -21.06
CA ASP A 231 -16.46 -3.19 -20.56
C ASP A 231 -16.51 -3.32 -19.03
N PRO A 232 -16.09 -2.30 -18.25
CA PRO A 232 -16.14 -2.39 -16.78
C PRO A 232 -17.56 -2.63 -16.24
N GLY A 233 -18.61 -2.23 -16.97
CA GLY A 233 -20.00 -2.48 -16.60
C GLY A 233 -20.42 -3.96 -16.69
N ALA A 234 -19.69 -4.75 -17.47
CA ALA A 234 -19.88 -6.19 -17.62
C ALA A 234 -19.26 -7.01 -16.48
N PHE A 235 -18.54 -6.37 -15.55
CA PHE A 235 -17.94 -7.03 -14.38
C PHE A 235 -18.63 -6.58 -13.08
N ALA A 236 -19.11 -7.54 -12.30
CA ALA A 236 -19.61 -7.32 -10.96
C ALA A 236 -18.44 -7.32 -9.96
N HIS A 237 -18.42 -6.34 -9.08
CA HIS A 237 -17.52 -6.34 -7.92
C HIS A 237 -17.94 -7.45 -6.94
N VAL A 238 -16.95 -8.14 -6.38
CA VAL A 238 -17.13 -9.18 -5.37
C VAL A 238 -16.03 -9.01 -4.32
N ALA A 239 -16.40 -8.87 -3.05
CA ALA A 239 -15.50 -8.93 -1.91
C ALA A 239 -15.79 -10.22 -1.11
N LEU A 240 -14.75 -10.98 -0.76
CA LEU A 240 -14.87 -12.25 -0.06
C LEU A 240 -13.87 -12.31 1.09
N TRP A 241 -14.29 -12.89 2.20
CA TRP A 241 -13.37 -13.32 3.25
C TRP A 241 -12.94 -14.76 3.00
N ASP A 242 -11.63 -15.00 2.97
CA ASP A 242 -11.06 -16.35 2.98
C ASP A 242 -10.60 -16.69 4.41
N PRO A 243 -11.39 -17.48 5.18
CA PRO A 243 -11.02 -17.84 6.55
C PRO A 243 -9.85 -18.82 6.62
N GLY A 244 -9.51 -19.51 5.52
CA GLY A 244 -8.38 -20.44 5.47
C GLY A 244 -7.04 -19.70 5.39
N HIS A 245 -7.00 -18.61 4.63
CA HIS A 245 -5.81 -17.76 4.47
C HIS A 245 -5.83 -16.49 5.34
N GLU A 246 -6.95 -16.19 5.99
CA GLU A 246 -7.20 -14.97 6.77
C GLU A 246 -6.99 -13.67 5.96
N TRP A 247 -7.54 -13.60 4.74
CA TRP A 247 -7.54 -12.37 3.94
C TRP A 247 -8.88 -12.03 3.31
N ILE A 248 -9.08 -10.75 3.01
CA ILE A 248 -10.09 -10.33 2.05
C ILE A 248 -9.54 -10.55 0.64
N GLU A 249 -10.39 -10.98 -0.29
CA GLU A 249 -10.13 -10.90 -1.71
C GLU A 249 -11.11 -9.94 -2.39
N MET A 250 -10.57 -9.08 -3.25
CA MET A 250 -11.37 -8.35 -4.22
C MET A 250 -11.31 -9.05 -5.56
N ARG A 251 -12.47 -9.26 -6.16
CA ARG A 251 -12.63 -9.93 -7.46
C ARG A 251 -13.56 -9.14 -8.37
N LEU A 252 -13.40 -9.36 -9.67
CA LEU A 252 -14.29 -8.91 -10.73
C LEU A 252 -14.90 -10.14 -11.41
N ARG A 253 -16.21 -10.33 -11.23
CA ARG A 253 -16.96 -11.44 -11.80
C ARG A 253 -17.60 -11.04 -13.12
N SER A 254 -17.26 -11.73 -14.20
CA SER A 254 -17.87 -11.52 -15.51
C SER A 254 -19.37 -11.85 -15.46
N ARG A 255 -20.24 -10.92 -15.89
CA ARG A 255 -21.71 -11.11 -15.87
C ARG A 255 -22.22 -12.03 -16.98
N HIS A 256 -21.49 -12.12 -18.08
CA HIS A 256 -21.81 -12.93 -19.25
C HIS A 256 -20.52 -13.40 -19.92
N ALA A 257 -20.61 -14.41 -20.79
CA ALA A 257 -19.45 -14.82 -21.57
C ALA A 257 -19.00 -13.67 -22.48
N GLN A 258 -17.70 -13.35 -22.47
CA GLN A 258 -17.14 -12.25 -23.27
C GLN A 258 -15.67 -12.52 -23.61
N THR A 259 -15.21 -11.92 -24.69
CA THR A 259 -13.80 -11.95 -25.10
C THR A 259 -13.27 -10.53 -25.09
N VAL A 260 -12.18 -10.31 -24.36
CA VAL A 260 -11.50 -9.02 -24.26
C VAL A 260 -10.22 -9.07 -25.09
N LYS A 261 -10.04 -8.13 -26.00
CA LYS A 261 -8.84 -7.97 -26.83
C LYS A 261 -7.93 -6.94 -26.19
N ILE A 262 -6.63 -7.23 -26.18
CA ILE A 262 -5.59 -6.36 -25.63
C ILE A 262 -4.47 -6.27 -26.68
N PRO A 263 -4.62 -5.41 -27.71
CA PRO A 263 -3.72 -5.36 -28.86
C PRO A 263 -2.27 -5.09 -28.49
N ALA A 264 -2.02 -4.26 -27.46
CA ALA A 264 -0.68 -3.89 -27.06
C ALA A 264 0.18 -5.09 -26.58
N VAL A 265 -0.45 -6.17 -26.10
CA VAL A 265 0.23 -7.44 -25.76
C VAL A 265 -0.16 -8.60 -26.66
N GLY A 266 -0.88 -8.32 -27.77
CA GLY A 266 -1.30 -9.34 -28.74
C GLY A 266 -2.21 -10.42 -28.16
N LEU A 267 -3.01 -10.09 -27.14
CA LEU A 267 -3.79 -11.06 -26.38
C LEU A 267 -5.30 -10.94 -26.67
N ALA A 268 -6.00 -12.07 -26.68
CA ALA A 268 -7.45 -12.15 -26.59
C ALA A 268 -7.81 -13.09 -25.43
N VAL A 269 -8.51 -12.57 -24.44
CA VAL A 269 -8.82 -13.26 -23.20
C VAL A 269 -10.29 -13.59 -23.16
N GLU A 270 -10.62 -14.86 -23.00
CA GLU A 270 -12.00 -15.30 -22.80
C GLU A 270 -12.35 -15.30 -21.31
N PHE A 271 -13.55 -14.80 -21.02
CA PHE A 271 -14.20 -14.90 -19.72
C PHE A 271 -15.52 -15.67 -19.90
N ALA A 272 -15.70 -16.77 -19.17
CA ALA A 272 -17.00 -17.41 -19.07
C ALA A 272 -17.97 -16.54 -18.23
N ALA A 273 -19.28 -16.77 -18.38
CA ALA A 273 -20.26 -16.16 -17.49
C ALA A 273 -20.03 -16.66 -16.05
N GLY A 274 -19.89 -15.74 -15.10
CA GLY A 274 -19.58 -16.04 -13.70
C GLY A 274 -18.09 -16.27 -13.41
N GLU A 275 -17.20 -16.23 -14.41
CA GLU A 275 -15.77 -16.34 -14.17
C GLU A 275 -15.23 -15.12 -13.43
N GLU A 276 -14.31 -15.35 -12.50
CA GLU A 276 -13.75 -14.31 -11.63
C GLU A 276 -12.28 -14.03 -11.93
N LEU A 277 -11.97 -12.74 -11.96
CA LEU A 277 -10.63 -12.17 -11.99
C LEU A 277 -10.31 -11.65 -10.58
N ARG A 278 -9.26 -12.17 -9.92
CA ARG A 278 -8.82 -11.62 -8.63
C ARG A 278 -7.95 -10.38 -8.84
N THR A 279 -8.27 -9.29 -8.16
CA THR A 279 -7.60 -8.00 -8.34
C THR A 279 -6.86 -7.53 -7.09
N GLU A 280 -7.20 -8.05 -5.91
CA GLU A 280 -6.48 -7.76 -4.67
C GLU A 280 -6.63 -8.92 -3.68
N VAL A 281 -5.60 -9.10 -2.85
CA VAL A 281 -5.72 -9.75 -1.54
C VAL A 281 -5.45 -8.69 -0.48
N SER A 282 -6.09 -8.78 0.68
CA SER A 282 -5.77 -7.92 1.82
C SER A 282 -5.78 -8.77 3.09
N ALA A 283 -4.60 -9.28 3.44
CA ALA A 283 -4.38 -10.11 4.61
C ALA A 283 -4.69 -9.37 5.90
N LYS A 284 -5.26 -10.12 6.84
CA LYS A 284 -5.55 -9.68 8.20
C LYS A 284 -4.70 -10.48 9.15
N PHE A 285 -4.24 -9.82 10.20
CA PHE A 285 -3.10 -10.30 10.96
C PHE A 285 -3.46 -10.64 12.40
N ARG A 286 -2.66 -11.53 12.96
CA ARG A 286 -2.62 -11.82 14.39
C ARG A 286 -1.24 -11.42 14.90
N LYS A 287 -1.20 -10.88 16.13
CA LYS A 287 0.04 -10.39 16.75
C LYS A 287 1.19 -11.40 16.71
N GLU A 288 0.90 -12.66 17.02
CA GLU A 288 1.92 -13.73 17.03
C GLU A 288 2.44 -14.06 15.63
N GLY A 289 1.57 -13.99 14.60
CA GLY A 289 1.98 -14.16 13.21
C GLY A 289 2.93 -13.07 12.75
N ILE A 290 2.58 -11.80 13.01
CA ILE A 290 3.45 -10.65 12.70
C ILE A 290 4.77 -10.73 13.45
N ARG A 291 4.76 -11.09 14.74
CA ARG A 291 6.00 -11.30 15.50
C ARG A 291 6.90 -12.35 14.86
N ALA A 292 6.33 -13.46 14.40
CA ALA A 292 7.09 -14.53 13.77
C ALA A 292 7.68 -14.09 12.42
N GLU A 293 6.90 -13.40 11.57
CA GLU A 293 7.36 -12.89 10.28
C GLU A 293 8.47 -11.84 10.45
N LEU A 294 8.31 -10.90 11.39
CA LEU A 294 9.34 -9.91 11.72
C LEU A 294 10.63 -10.59 12.23
N ALA A 295 10.51 -11.56 13.13
CA ALA A 295 11.67 -12.28 13.67
C ALA A 295 12.41 -13.06 12.58
N ALA A 296 11.70 -13.69 11.65
CA ALA A 296 12.28 -14.38 10.49
C ALA A 296 13.07 -13.43 9.58
N ALA A 297 12.62 -12.18 9.47
CA ALA A 297 13.32 -11.11 8.76
C ALA A 297 14.45 -10.44 9.58
N GLY A 298 14.75 -10.90 10.80
CA GLY A 298 15.80 -10.30 11.63
C GLY A 298 15.42 -8.99 12.32
N LEU A 299 14.11 -8.77 12.54
CA LEU A 299 13.54 -7.63 13.25
C LEU A 299 12.92 -8.09 14.57
N GLU A 300 13.24 -7.42 15.67
CA GLU A 300 12.65 -7.69 16.97
C GLU A 300 11.48 -6.75 17.25
N LEU A 301 10.30 -7.32 17.50
CA LEU A 301 9.11 -6.57 17.91
C LEU A 301 9.32 -5.96 19.31
N ALA A 302 9.52 -4.65 19.37
CA ALA A 302 9.75 -3.91 20.61
C ALA A 302 8.44 -3.36 21.21
N HIS A 303 7.54 -2.85 20.36
CA HIS A 303 6.26 -2.31 20.81
C HIS A 303 5.10 -2.75 19.92
N TRP A 304 3.91 -2.80 20.51
CA TRP A 304 2.66 -3.16 19.85
C TRP A 304 1.53 -2.30 20.41
N TRP A 305 0.92 -1.49 19.57
CA TRP A 305 -0.22 -0.65 19.93
C TRP A 305 -1.40 -0.96 19.04
N THR A 306 -2.61 -0.91 19.59
CA THR A 306 -3.87 -1.05 18.85
C THR A 306 -4.75 0.16 19.05
N ASP A 307 -5.76 0.33 18.19
CA ASP A 307 -6.87 1.25 18.46
C ASP A 307 -7.74 0.71 19.60
N GLY A 308 -8.61 1.54 20.15
CA GLY A 308 -9.50 1.15 21.26
C GLY A 308 -10.44 -0.02 20.93
N GLY A 309 -10.68 -0.28 19.64
CA GLY A 309 -11.46 -1.42 19.17
C GLY A 309 -10.64 -2.69 18.85
N GLU A 310 -9.31 -2.67 19.06
CA GLU A 310 -8.40 -3.76 18.69
C GLU A 310 -8.57 -4.22 17.22
N ARG A 311 -8.87 -3.28 16.32
CA ARG A 311 -9.14 -3.52 14.91
C ARG A 311 -7.87 -3.43 14.08
N PHE A 312 -6.98 -2.53 14.43
CA PHE A 312 -5.74 -2.26 13.71
C PHE A 312 -4.59 -2.21 14.70
N ALA A 313 -3.38 -2.53 14.24
CA ALA A 313 -2.17 -2.43 15.05
C ALA A 313 -1.05 -1.66 14.35
N LEU A 314 -0.32 -0.88 15.14
CA LEU A 314 1.03 -0.43 14.82
C LEU A 314 2.03 -1.25 15.62
N SER A 315 3.02 -1.79 14.92
CA SER A 315 4.15 -2.50 15.50
C SER A 315 5.42 -1.69 15.28
N LEU A 316 6.21 -1.51 16.33
CA LEU A 316 7.56 -0.95 16.23
C LEU A 316 8.56 -2.07 16.44
N SER A 317 9.43 -2.27 15.45
CA SER A 317 10.46 -3.30 15.48
C SER A 317 11.84 -2.70 15.28
N VAL A 318 12.83 -3.26 15.98
CA VAL A 318 14.22 -2.79 15.92
C VAL A 318 15.11 -3.84 15.28
N VAL A 319 16.20 -3.37 14.70
CA VAL A 319 17.26 -4.21 14.17
C VAL A 319 17.98 -4.94 15.31
N ARG A 320 18.00 -6.27 15.26
CA ARG A 320 18.94 -7.09 16.03
C ARG A 320 20.35 -7.03 15.44
#